data_AF-A0A948TZ12-F1
#
_entry.id   AF-A0A948TZ12-F1
#
_cell.length_a   1.000
_cell.length_b   1.000
_cell.length_c   1.000
_cell.angle_alpha   90.00
_cell.angle_beta   90.00
_cell.angle_gamma   90.00
#
_symmetry.space_group_name_H-M   'P 1'
#
loop_
_entity.id
_entity.type
_entity.pdbx_description
1 polymer ?
#
loop_
_entity_poly.entity_id
_entity_poly.type
_entity_poly.pdbx_seq_one_letter_code
_entity_poly.pdbx_strand_id
1 'polypeptide(L)'
;KHFDDFSILQFDAHADLRNEYLDQKYSHACAMRRCLDFPGINLVQAGIRSIANEEDELNFWQENRCRIKTFWAKDKKSWKTDEIIGALKEKVYVTFDVDAFDSGLMPSTGTPEPGGLDWYETLDILRAVCAKRQIIGADFVELSPIKNLSAPDFLVAKLIYKTIGYIFTE
;
A
#
# COMPACT_ATOMS: atom_id res chain seq x y z
N LYS A 1 8.17 16.77 -12.28
CA LYS A 1 7.77 16.07 -13.54
C LYS A 1 6.33 15.61 -13.36
N HIS A 2 5.50 15.63 -14.39
CA HIS A 2 4.14 15.06 -14.38
C HIS A 2 4.17 13.68 -15.04
N PHE A 3 3.34 12.75 -14.57
CA PHE A 3 3.25 11.39 -15.10
C PHE A 3 1.78 11.00 -15.25
N ASP A 4 1.39 10.55 -16.44
CA ASP A 4 -0.01 10.20 -16.75
C ASP A 4 -0.26 8.68 -16.77
N ASP A 5 0.80 7.88 -16.83
CA ASP A 5 0.76 6.42 -16.95
C ASP A 5 1.77 5.77 -16.00
N PHE A 6 1.27 5.22 -14.89
CA PHE A 6 2.08 4.56 -13.86
C PHE A 6 1.22 3.63 -13.00
N SER A 7 1.87 2.77 -12.22
CA SER A 7 1.23 1.97 -11.19
C SER A 7 1.37 2.62 -9.82
N ILE A 8 0.32 2.55 -9.01
CA ILE A 8 0.41 2.76 -7.57
C ILE A 8 0.61 1.39 -6.93
N LEU A 9 1.69 1.23 -6.16
CA LEU A 9 1.88 0.11 -5.24
C LEU A 9 1.46 0.58 -3.85
N GLN A 10 0.29 0.11 -3.40
CA GLN A 10 -0.26 0.39 -2.09
C GLN A 10 0.07 -0.76 -1.15
N PHE A 11 0.81 -0.47 -0.08
CA PHE A 11 0.88 -1.35 1.09
C PHE A 11 -0.12 -0.85 2.11
N ASP A 12 -1.09 -1.69 2.47
CA ASP A 12 -2.21 -1.28 3.32
C ASP A 12 -2.95 -2.50 3.88
N ALA A 13 -3.63 -2.36 5.02
CA ALA A 13 -4.63 -3.32 5.46
C ALA A 13 -5.99 -3.15 4.75
N HIS A 14 -6.28 -1.92 4.32
CA HIS A 14 -7.55 -1.44 3.76
C HIS A 14 -7.46 -1.21 2.26
N ALA A 15 -8.58 -1.41 1.56
CA ALA A 15 -8.60 -1.21 0.11
C ALA A 15 -8.61 0.27 -0.30
N ASP A 16 -9.15 1.17 0.53
CA ASP A 16 -9.34 2.60 0.26
C ASP A 16 -10.12 2.90 -1.03
N LEU A 17 -11.12 2.04 -1.31
CA LEU A 17 -11.92 2.09 -2.52
C LEU A 17 -13.35 2.60 -2.29
N ARG A 18 -13.65 3.15 -1.10
CA ARG A 18 -14.97 3.74 -0.83
C ARG A 18 -15.22 4.95 -1.74
N ASN A 19 -16.45 5.17 -2.19
CA ASN A 19 -16.79 6.39 -2.92
C ASN A 19 -16.71 7.63 -2.02
N GLU A 20 -17.18 7.50 -0.78
CA GLU A 20 -17.17 8.52 0.25
C GLU A 20 -17.14 7.88 1.64
N TYR A 21 -16.70 8.66 2.63
CA TYR A 21 -16.74 8.29 4.04
C TYR A 21 -17.19 9.51 4.84
N LEU A 22 -18.25 9.36 5.64
CA LEU A 22 -18.87 10.47 6.39
C LEU A 22 -19.15 11.70 5.49
N ASP A 23 -19.77 11.44 4.33
CA ASP A 23 -20.10 12.44 3.30
C ASP A 23 -18.88 13.17 2.68
N GLN A 24 -17.66 12.62 2.85
CA GLN A 24 -16.43 13.16 2.28
C GLN A 24 -15.83 12.23 1.21
N LYS A 25 -15.72 12.73 -0.03
CA LYS A 25 -15.08 12.01 -1.15
C LYS A 25 -13.55 12.01 -1.11
N TYR A 26 -12.96 12.92 -0.35
CA TYR A 26 -11.51 13.07 -0.19
C TYR A 26 -11.08 12.70 1.24
N SER A 27 -11.60 11.58 1.73
CA SER A 27 -11.18 10.98 2.99
C SER A 27 -10.05 9.98 2.77
N HIS A 28 -9.40 9.53 3.86
CA HIS A 28 -8.38 8.48 3.81
C HIS A 28 -8.92 7.21 3.13
N ALA A 29 -10.12 6.77 3.51
CA ALA A 29 -10.76 5.56 2.97
C ALA A 29 -11.20 5.62 1.49
N CYS A 30 -10.98 6.76 0.80
CA CYS A 30 -11.42 6.99 -0.58
C CYS A 30 -10.26 7.24 -1.55
N ALA A 31 -9.03 7.38 -1.05
CA ALA A 31 -7.91 7.92 -1.81
C ALA A 31 -7.62 7.11 -3.08
N MET A 32 -7.58 5.79 -2.98
CA MET A 32 -7.26 4.92 -4.12
C MET A 32 -8.35 4.93 -5.18
N ARG A 33 -9.62 5.06 -4.80
CA ARG A 33 -10.71 5.23 -5.78
C ARG A 33 -10.57 6.53 -6.56
N ARG A 34 -10.17 7.62 -5.91
CA ARG A 34 -9.90 8.90 -6.61
C ARG A 34 -8.72 8.78 -7.56
N CYS A 35 -7.67 8.06 -7.19
CA CYS A 35 -6.55 7.77 -8.10
C CYS A 35 -7.00 7.01 -9.36
N LEU A 36 -7.99 6.12 -9.24
CA LEU A 36 -8.49 5.33 -10.37
C LEU A 36 -9.40 6.12 -11.33
N ASP A 37 -9.85 7.33 -10.97
CA ASP A 37 -10.51 8.24 -11.92
C ASP A 37 -9.61 8.56 -13.14
N PHE A 38 -8.29 8.48 -12.96
CA PHE A 38 -7.31 8.72 -14.01
C PHE A 38 -7.04 7.42 -14.76
N PRO A 39 -7.41 7.28 -16.05
CA PRO A 39 -7.40 5.99 -16.77
C PRO A 39 -6.01 5.35 -16.93
N GLY A 40 -4.93 6.15 -16.85
CA GLY A 40 -3.55 5.66 -16.93
C GLY A 40 -3.01 5.04 -15.64
N ILE A 41 -3.79 5.00 -14.55
CA ILE A 41 -3.33 4.45 -13.27
C ILE A 41 -3.70 2.98 -13.14
N ASN A 42 -2.75 2.14 -12.74
CA ASN A 42 -3.07 0.79 -12.26
C ASN A 42 -2.80 0.73 -10.76
N LEU A 43 -3.66 0.05 -10.01
CA LEU A 43 -3.50 -0.14 -8.58
C LEU A 43 -3.06 -1.57 -8.30
N VAL A 44 -1.92 -1.71 -7.61
CA VAL A 44 -1.46 -2.98 -7.06
C VAL A 44 -1.45 -2.84 -5.54
N GLN A 45 -2.25 -3.64 -4.86
CA GLN A 45 -2.40 -3.59 -3.41
C GLN A 45 -1.74 -4.80 -2.76
N ALA A 46 -1.01 -4.61 -1.67
CA ALA A 46 -0.36 -5.66 -0.91
C ALA A 46 -0.64 -5.52 0.58
N GLY A 47 -1.22 -6.56 1.19
CA GLY A 47 -1.53 -6.58 2.61
C GLY A 47 -3.02 -6.46 2.93
N ILE A 48 -3.87 -6.31 1.90
CA ILE A 48 -5.30 -6.12 2.07
C ILE A 48 -5.91 -7.29 2.83
N ARG A 49 -6.66 -6.95 3.86
CA ARG A 49 -7.45 -7.86 4.69
C ARG A 49 -8.73 -7.23 5.23
N SER A 50 -8.93 -5.94 4.99
CA SER A 50 -10.14 -5.19 5.30
C SER A 50 -10.69 -4.57 4.01
N ILE A 51 -11.93 -4.91 3.67
CA ILE A 51 -12.70 -4.27 2.62
C ILE A 51 -14.13 -4.13 3.15
N ALA A 52 -14.73 -2.95 3.03
CA ALA A 52 -16.09 -2.78 3.49
C ALA A 52 -17.03 -3.62 2.62
N ASN A 53 -17.92 -4.35 3.28
CA ASN A 53 -19.04 -5.03 2.63
C ASN A 53 -20.18 -4.06 2.28
N GLU A 54 -19.97 -2.75 2.43
CA GLU A 54 -20.83 -1.74 1.83
C GLU A 54 -20.84 -2.00 0.31
N GLU A 55 -22.03 -2.07 -0.28
CA GLU A 55 -22.21 -2.52 -1.68
C GLU A 55 -21.28 -1.77 -2.65
N ASP A 56 -20.98 -0.51 -2.37
CA ASP A 56 -20.18 0.33 -3.25
C ASP A 56 -18.68 -0.03 -3.31
N GLU A 57 -18.01 -0.35 -2.18
CA GLU A 57 -16.56 -0.60 -2.20
C GLU A 57 -16.21 -1.95 -2.83
N LEU A 58 -16.88 -3.02 -2.38
CA LEU A 58 -16.64 -4.37 -2.89
C LEU A 58 -17.03 -4.47 -4.37
N ASN A 59 -18.17 -3.89 -4.79
CA ASN A 59 -18.56 -3.91 -6.20
C ASN A 59 -17.58 -3.11 -7.05
N PHE A 60 -17.15 -1.93 -6.60
CA PHE A 60 -16.14 -1.15 -7.32
C PHE A 60 -14.85 -1.95 -7.52
N TRP A 61 -14.38 -2.63 -6.48
CA TRP A 61 -13.20 -3.51 -6.59
C TRP A 61 -13.41 -4.64 -7.60
N GLN A 62 -14.58 -5.30 -7.60
CA GLN A 62 -14.90 -6.39 -8.54
C GLN A 62 -15.00 -5.94 -9.99
N GLU A 63 -15.60 -4.76 -10.23
CA GLU A 63 -15.78 -4.22 -11.57
C GLU A 63 -14.47 -3.69 -12.18
N ASN A 64 -13.52 -3.26 -11.34
CA ASN A 64 -12.26 -2.64 -11.78
C ASN A 64 -11.05 -3.59 -11.74
N ARG A 65 -11.26 -4.92 -11.70
CA ARG A 65 -10.18 -5.93 -11.64
C ARG A 65 -9.21 -5.91 -12.83
N CYS A 66 -9.55 -5.25 -13.94
CA CYS A 66 -8.63 -5.02 -15.05
C CYS A 66 -7.50 -4.03 -14.71
N ARG A 67 -7.73 -3.15 -13.71
CA ARG A 67 -6.78 -2.13 -13.25
C ARG A 67 -6.36 -2.31 -11.80
N ILE A 68 -7.09 -3.13 -11.03
CA ILE A 68 -6.80 -3.43 -9.62
C ILE A 68 -6.32 -4.88 -9.46
N LYS A 69 -5.09 -5.04 -8.96
CA LYS A 69 -4.54 -6.32 -8.55
C LYS A 69 -4.28 -6.31 -7.05
N THR A 70 -5.02 -7.13 -6.31
CA THR A 70 -4.90 -7.23 -4.85
C THR A 70 -4.19 -8.52 -4.45
N PHE A 71 -3.15 -8.37 -3.65
CA PHE A 71 -2.43 -9.42 -2.94
C PHE A 71 -2.92 -9.44 -1.49
N TRP A 72 -3.78 -10.43 -1.18
CA TRP A 72 -4.46 -10.55 0.10
C TRP A 72 -3.54 -11.11 1.19
N ALA A 73 -3.51 -10.47 2.36
CA ALA A 73 -2.57 -10.85 3.43
C ALA A 73 -2.73 -12.31 3.88
N LYS A 74 -3.96 -12.85 3.85
CA LYS A 74 -4.23 -14.27 4.15
C LYS A 74 -3.42 -15.25 3.28
N ASP A 75 -3.06 -14.82 2.07
CA ASP A 75 -2.35 -15.63 1.07
C ASP A 75 -0.85 -15.33 1.01
N LYS A 76 -0.33 -14.44 1.88
CA LYS A 76 1.04 -13.89 1.82
C LYS A 76 2.15 -14.92 1.76
N LYS A 77 1.96 -16.06 2.44
CA LYS A 77 2.90 -17.20 2.43
C LYS A 77 3.12 -17.81 1.05
N SER A 78 2.19 -17.63 0.12
CA SER A 78 2.26 -18.15 -1.25
C SER A 78 2.69 -17.11 -2.27
N TRP A 79 2.81 -15.84 -1.87
CA TRP A 79 3.20 -14.78 -2.77
C TRP A 79 4.60 -15.01 -3.32
N LYS A 80 4.77 -14.67 -4.60
CA LYS A 80 6.08 -14.50 -5.20
C LYS A 80 6.26 -13.02 -5.49
N THR A 81 7.36 -12.45 -5.02
CA THR A 81 7.71 -11.06 -5.27
C THR A 81 7.67 -10.70 -6.76
N ASP A 82 8.06 -11.62 -7.64
CA ASP A 82 7.99 -11.43 -9.10
C ASP A 82 6.55 -11.31 -9.64
N GLU A 83 5.55 -11.88 -8.98
CA GLU A 83 4.14 -11.71 -9.36
C GLU A 83 3.66 -10.30 -9.04
N ILE A 84 4.08 -9.74 -7.89
CA ILE A 84 3.80 -8.34 -7.53
C ILE A 84 4.44 -7.41 -8.58
N ILE A 85 5.71 -7.64 -8.90
CA ILE A 85 6.45 -6.83 -9.88
C ILE A 85 5.83 -6.96 -11.29
N GLY A 86 5.40 -8.16 -11.67
CA GLY A 86 4.74 -8.42 -12.95
C GLY A 86 3.41 -7.70 -13.12
N ALA A 87 2.73 -7.36 -12.02
CA ALA A 87 1.49 -6.58 -12.05
C ALA A 87 1.74 -5.06 -12.15
N LEU A 88 2.96 -4.60 -11.91
CA LEU A 88 3.34 -3.18 -11.94
C LEU A 88 3.79 -2.76 -13.35
N LYS A 89 3.38 -1.54 -13.76
CA LYS A 89 3.97 -0.81 -14.88
C LYS A 89 5.41 -0.40 -14.57
N GLU A 90 6.13 0.07 -15.58
CA GLU A 90 7.53 0.50 -15.45
C GLU A 90 7.72 1.62 -14.41
N LYS A 91 6.82 2.60 -14.38
CA LYS A 91 6.81 3.68 -13.39
C LYS A 91 5.90 3.31 -12.23
N VAL A 92 6.40 3.50 -11.01
CA VAL A 92 5.68 3.14 -9.79
C VAL A 92 5.71 4.29 -8.79
N TYR A 93 4.53 4.64 -8.27
CA TYR A 93 4.40 5.43 -7.05
C TYR A 93 4.14 4.47 -5.89
N VAL A 94 4.91 4.58 -4.81
CA VAL A 94 4.75 3.70 -3.64
C VAL A 94 4.03 4.47 -2.55
N THR A 95 2.86 4.01 -2.13
CA THR A 95 2.19 4.52 -0.93
C THR A 95 2.20 3.43 0.12
N PHE A 96 2.65 3.77 1.33
CA PHE A 96 2.80 2.81 2.41
C PHE A 96 2.00 3.28 3.62
N ASP A 97 0.84 2.70 3.82
CA ASP A 97 0.13 2.75 5.09
C ASP A 97 0.83 1.82 6.09
N VAL A 98 1.18 2.35 7.25
CA VAL A 98 1.90 1.57 8.26
C VAL A 98 1.03 0.47 8.88
N ASP A 99 -0.30 0.54 8.75
CA ASP A 99 -1.21 -0.52 9.16
C ASP A 99 -1.15 -1.77 8.27
N ALA A 100 -0.43 -1.71 7.14
CA ALA A 100 -0.10 -2.87 6.32
C ALA A 100 0.67 -3.94 7.11
N PHE A 101 1.48 -3.52 8.09
CA PHE A 101 2.18 -4.43 8.99
C PHE A 101 1.21 -5.12 9.95
N ASP A 102 1.63 -6.27 10.48
CA ASP A 102 0.90 -6.91 11.58
C ASP A 102 0.82 -5.97 12.80
N SER A 103 -0.33 -5.94 13.48
CA SER A 103 -0.55 -5.08 14.64
C SER A 103 0.39 -5.36 15.82
N GLY A 104 0.98 -6.55 15.91
CA GLY A 104 2.03 -6.86 16.87
C GLY A 104 3.36 -6.17 16.56
N LEU A 105 3.63 -5.88 15.28
CA LEU A 105 4.82 -5.15 14.84
C LEU A 105 4.57 -3.64 14.79
N MET A 106 3.38 -3.22 14.37
CA MET A 106 3.01 -1.82 14.16
C MET A 106 1.69 -1.44 14.85
N PRO A 107 1.68 -1.31 16.19
CA PRO A 107 0.49 -0.90 16.94
C PRO A 107 0.17 0.61 16.83
N SER A 108 1.10 1.43 16.32
CA SER A 108 0.99 2.90 16.28
C SER A 108 0.35 3.42 14.99
N THR A 109 -0.95 3.13 14.84
CA THR A 109 -1.81 3.60 13.73
C THR A 109 -3.26 3.75 14.22
N GLY A 110 -4.12 4.41 13.45
CA GLY A 110 -5.54 4.56 13.76
C GLY A 110 -6.34 3.25 13.70
N THR A 111 -5.98 2.36 12.77
CA THR A 111 -6.74 1.14 12.42
C THR A 111 -5.84 -0.11 12.39
N PRO A 112 -5.23 -0.51 13.53
CA PRO A 112 -4.33 -1.65 13.55
C PRO A 112 -5.07 -2.97 13.30
N GLU A 113 -4.67 -3.71 12.27
CA GLU A 113 -5.30 -4.98 11.87
C GLU A 113 -4.33 -6.17 12.06
N PRO A 114 -4.75 -7.30 12.66
CA PRO A 114 -3.90 -8.49 12.81
C PRO A 114 -3.73 -9.25 11.48
N GLY A 115 -2.67 -10.07 11.38
CA GLY A 115 -2.39 -10.91 10.21
C GLY A 115 -1.75 -10.16 9.04
N GLY A 116 -1.09 -9.03 9.32
CA GLY A 116 -0.45 -8.17 8.32
C GLY A 116 0.93 -8.65 7.88
N LEU A 117 1.66 -7.78 7.21
CA LEU A 117 3.02 -8.05 6.71
C LEU A 117 4.06 -8.07 7.83
N ASP A 118 5.14 -8.81 7.61
CA ASP A 118 6.32 -8.81 8.48
C ASP A 118 7.44 -7.91 7.91
N TRP A 119 8.37 -7.49 8.76
CA TRP A 119 9.43 -6.54 8.39
C TRP A 119 10.24 -6.97 7.17
N TYR A 120 10.79 -8.19 7.15
CA TYR A 120 11.67 -8.64 6.07
C TYR A 120 10.92 -8.98 4.78
N GLU A 121 9.70 -9.51 4.91
CA GLU A 121 8.78 -9.72 3.77
C GLU A 121 8.54 -8.39 3.04
N THR A 122 8.20 -7.34 3.78
CA THR A 122 8.06 -5.98 3.23
C THR A 122 9.34 -5.47 2.58
N LEU A 123 10.49 -5.62 3.24
CA LEU A 123 11.76 -5.14 2.69
C LEU A 123 12.18 -5.86 1.41
N ASP A 124 11.86 -7.14 1.25
CA ASP A 124 12.20 -7.90 0.06
C ASP A 124 11.34 -7.50 -1.13
N ILE A 125 10.04 -7.22 -0.90
CA ILE A 125 9.17 -6.64 -1.94
C ILE A 125 9.68 -5.26 -2.35
N LEU A 126 9.90 -4.35 -1.40
CA LEU A 126 10.37 -2.99 -1.69
C LEU A 126 11.70 -2.99 -2.43
N ARG A 127 12.68 -3.81 -1.99
CA ARG A 127 13.98 -3.92 -2.66
C ARG A 127 13.83 -4.38 -4.10
N ALA A 128 13.02 -5.41 -4.35
CA ALA A 128 12.86 -5.96 -5.68
C ALA A 128 12.09 -5.03 -6.61
N VAL A 129 11.08 -4.30 -6.10
CA VAL A 129 10.37 -3.27 -6.87
C VAL A 129 11.32 -2.13 -7.24
N CYS A 130 12.10 -1.60 -6.29
CA CYS A 130 13.08 -0.53 -6.58
C CYS A 130 14.16 -0.97 -7.57
N ALA A 131 14.57 -2.24 -7.55
CA ALA A 131 15.57 -2.78 -8.47
C ALA A 131 15.04 -3.00 -9.90
N LYS A 132 13.72 -3.20 -10.08
CA LYS A 132 13.13 -3.58 -11.38
C LYS A 132 12.19 -2.53 -11.99
N ARG A 133 11.89 -1.45 -11.26
CA ARG A 133 10.93 -0.42 -11.65
C ARG A 133 11.46 0.98 -11.34
N GLN A 134 11.04 1.96 -12.14
CA GLN A 134 11.32 3.35 -11.88
C GLN A 134 10.39 3.90 -10.79
N ILE A 135 10.90 4.13 -9.59
CA ILE A 135 10.15 4.82 -8.53
C ILE A 135 10.04 6.31 -8.86
N ILE A 136 8.81 6.80 -9.03
CA ILE A 136 8.53 8.21 -9.39
C ILE A 136 8.12 9.06 -8.20
N GLY A 137 7.81 8.43 -7.06
CA GLY A 137 7.46 9.07 -5.80
C GLY A 137 7.12 8.02 -4.75
N ALA A 138 7.19 8.42 -3.47
CA ALA A 138 6.73 7.60 -2.38
C ALA A 138 6.24 8.42 -1.18
N ASP A 139 5.25 7.90 -0.44
CA ASP A 139 4.81 8.40 0.85
C ASP A 139 4.65 7.26 1.88
N PHE A 140 4.63 7.65 3.15
CA PHE A 140 4.47 6.78 4.31
C PHE A 140 3.50 7.46 5.26
N VAL A 141 2.35 6.85 5.50
CA VAL A 141 1.17 7.49 6.10
C VAL A 141 0.69 6.74 7.34
N GLU A 142 -0.32 7.30 8.02
CA GLU A 142 -1.03 6.73 9.18
C GLU A 142 -0.19 6.35 10.42
N LEU A 143 1.05 6.83 10.52
CA LEU A 143 1.78 6.77 11.79
C LEU A 143 1.06 7.62 12.85
N SER A 144 0.57 6.95 13.89
CA SER A 144 -0.06 7.58 15.06
C SER A 144 0.74 7.21 16.32
N PRO A 145 1.72 8.04 16.73
CA PRO A 145 2.64 7.71 17.82
C PRO A 145 1.91 7.45 19.14
N ILE A 146 2.31 6.38 19.83
CA ILE A 146 1.79 6.06 21.16
C ILE A 146 2.78 6.60 22.21
N LYS A 147 2.27 7.38 23.17
CA LYS A 147 3.10 7.95 24.23
C LYS A 147 3.89 6.85 24.96
N ASN A 148 5.21 7.05 25.07
CA ASN A 148 6.17 6.12 25.67
C ASN A 148 6.40 4.80 24.92
N LEU A 149 5.95 4.67 23.66
CA LEU A 149 6.23 3.53 22.79
C LEU A 149 6.88 4.01 21.49
N SER A 150 8.21 4.18 21.51
CA SER A 150 8.95 4.73 20.36
C SER A 150 9.34 3.71 19.30
N ALA A 151 9.22 2.41 19.57
CA ALA A 151 9.68 1.36 18.64
C ALA A 151 8.99 1.43 17.26
N PRO A 152 7.66 1.64 17.17
CA PRO A 152 6.96 1.87 15.89
C PRO A 152 7.47 3.11 15.13
N ASP A 153 7.73 4.22 15.82
CA ASP A 153 8.26 5.44 15.20
C ASP A 153 9.63 5.17 14.54
N PHE A 154 10.52 4.45 15.25
CA PHE A 154 11.81 4.03 14.72
C PHE A 154 11.66 3.04 13.56
N LEU A 155 10.66 2.16 13.59
CA LEU A 155 10.35 1.23 12.51
C LEU A 155 10.02 2.00 11.22
N VAL A 156 9.14 3.00 11.29
CA VAL A 156 8.77 3.83 10.12
C VAL A 156 9.97 4.63 9.62
N ALA A 157 10.72 5.27 10.52
CA ALA A 157 11.94 5.99 10.15
C ALA A 157 12.95 5.07 9.43
N LYS A 158 13.09 3.83 9.90
CA LYS A 158 13.97 2.84 9.29
C LYS A 158 13.44 2.34 7.95
N LEU A 159 12.13 2.20 7.80
CA LEU A 159 11.48 1.80 6.56
C LEU A 159 11.74 2.86 5.48
N ILE A 160 11.50 4.13 5.80
CA ILE A 160 11.80 5.27 4.91
C ILE A 160 13.27 5.26 4.53
N TYR A 161 14.17 5.14 5.50
CA TYR A 161 15.62 5.09 5.25
C TYR A 161 16.01 3.94 4.31
N LYS A 162 15.44 2.75 4.52
CA LYS A 162 15.66 1.57 3.67
C LYS A 162 15.14 1.80 2.25
N THR A 163 13.92 2.35 2.10
CA THR A 163 13.32 2.62 0.80
C THR A 163 14.11 3.66 0.02
N ILE A 164 14.54 4.76 0.65
CA ILE A 164 15.47 5.74 0.03
C ILE A 164 16.74 5.03 -0.42
N GLY A 165 17.33 4.19 0.45
CA GLY A 165 18.48 3.36 0.10
C GLY A 165 18.23 2.56 -1.18
N TYR A 166 17.15 1.79 -1.24
CA TYR A 166 16.84 0.96 -2.41
C TYR A 166 16.57 1.75 -3.69
N ILE A 167 16.03 2.96 -3.60
CA ILE A 167 15.79 3.83 -4.77
C ILE A 167 17.10 4.36 -5.38
N PHE A 168 18.09 4.65 -4.55
CA PHE A 168 19.33 5.31 -4.96
C PHE A 168 20.58 4.41 -4.91
N THR A 169 20.41 3.10 -4.68
CA THR A 169 21.53 2.15 -4.78
C THR A 169 21.69 1.76 -6.24
N GLU A 170 22.84 2.08 -6.83
CA GLU A 170 23.28 1.62 -8.16
C GLU A 170 23.51 0.09 -8.20
#